data_AF-A0A8S3K572-F1
#
_entry.id   AF-A0A8S3K572-F1
#
_cell.length_a   1.000
_cell.length_b   1.000
_cell.length_c   1.000
_cell.angle_alpha   90.00
_cell.angle_beta   90.00
_cell.angle_gamma   90.00
#
_symmetry.space_group_name_H-M   'P 1'
#
loop_
_entity.id
_entity.type
_entity.pdbx_description
1 polymer ?
#
loop_
_entity_poly.entity_id
_entity_poly.type
_entity_poly.pdbx_seq_one_letter_code
_entity_poly.pdbx_strand_id
1 'polypeptide(L)'
;AAASAIRSWLFELSGQRLVCRLRQSILDSIVKQEVGFFDDTRTGELTNRLSSDTQVLQNAVTVNISMLVRFLLQIIGSLVVMFYLEVTLTLVLMVVVPLIILIAKLYGSIVQKLRKQFQDELAAAGTTAEESISNIRK
;
A
#
# COMPACT_ATOMS: atom_id res chain seq x y z
N ALA A 1 7.69 24.91 -4.85
CA ALA A 1 6.33 24.70 -5.40
C ALA A 1 6.34 24.24 -6.87
N ALA A 2 7.01 24.97 -7.78
CA ALA A 2 7.05 24.60 -9.21
C ALA A 2 7.70 23.23 -9.48
N ALA A 3 8.87 22.95 -8.88
CA ALA A 3 9.57 21.68 -9.07
C ALA A 3 8.75 20.46 -8.60
N SER A 4 8.03 20.59 -7.48
CA SER A 4 7.16 19.53 -6.98
C SER A 4 5.94 19.31 -7.89
N ALA A 5 5.38 20.38 -8.46
CA ALA A 5 4.25 20.29 -9.39
C ALA A 5 4.65 19.62 -10.71
N ILE A 6 5.79 20.04 -11.30
CA ILE A 6 6.33 19.44 -12.53
C ILE A 6 6.62 17.95 -12.33
N ARG A 7 7.24 17.60 -11.20
CA ARG A 7 7.51 16.19 -10.85
C ARG A 7 6.22 15.39 -10.77
N SER A 8 5.22 15.86 -10.01
CA SER A 8 3.94 15.14 -9.88
C SER A 8 3.29 14.95 -11.25
N TRP A 9 3.27 15.98 -12.08
CA TRP A 9 2.71 15.90 -13.43
C TRP A 9 3.44 14.90 -14.33
N LEU A 10 4.78 14.84 -14.28
CA LEU A 10 5.57 13.85 -15.04
C LEU A 10 5.30 12.41 -14.61
N PHE A 11 5.17 12.18 -13.29
CA PHE A 11 4.83 10.86 -12.76
C PHE A 11 3.40 10.46 -13.11
N GLU A 12 2.44 11.38 -13.02
CA GLU A 12 1.04 11.18 -13.44
C GLU A 12 0.96 10.75 -14.91
N LEU A 13 1.65 11.50 -15.79
CA LEU A 13 1.69 11.23 -17.22
C LEU A 13 2.32 9.86 -17.53
N SER A 14 3.40 9.52 -16.81
CA SER A 14 4.07 8.22 -16.96
C SER A 14 3.18 7.07 -16.48
N GLY A 15 2.46 7.27 -15.37
CA GLY A 15 1.50 6.31 -14.83
C GLY A 15 0.32 6.07 -15.76
N GLN A 16 -0.20 7.11 -16.41
CA GLN A 16 -1.26 6.99 -17.42
C GLN A 16 -0.81 6.18 -18.64
N ARG A 17 0.42 6.42 -19.13
CA ARG A 17 0.99 5.64 -20.25
C ARG A 17 1.17 4.17 -19.90
N LEU A 18 1.63 3.88 -18.68
CA LEU A 18 1.81 2.50 -18.21
C LEU A 18 0.47 1.74 -18.18
N VAL A 19 -0.59 2.37 -17.68
CA VAL A 19 -1.93 1.76 -17.67
C VAL A 19 -2.49 1.51 -19.05
N CYS A 20 -2.31 2.47 -19.97
CA CYS A 20 -2.77 2.28 -21.33
C CYS A 20 -2.14 1.02 -21.96
N ARG A 21 -0.83 0.82 -21.74
CA ARG A 21 -0.12 -0.40 -22.18
C ARG A 21 -0.62 -1.66 -21.48
N LEU A 22 -0.84 -1.61 -20.17
CA LEU A 22 -1.37 -2.74 -19.41
C LEU A 22 -2.77 -3.15 -19.88
N ARG A 23 -3.67 -2.18 -20.07
CA ARG A 23 -5.02 -2.42 -20.59
C ARG A 23 -4.99 -3.02 -21.99
N GLN A 24 -4.13 -2.50 -22.88
CA GLN A 24 -3.94 -3.08 -24.21
C GLN A 24 -3.44 -4.52 -24.15
N SER A 25 -2.41 -4.79 -23.34
CA SER A 25 -1.85 -6.15 -23.21
C SER A 25 -2.86 -7.15 -22.63
N ILE A 26 -3.67 -6.73 -21.66
CA ILE A 26 -4.71 -7.59 -21.07
C ILE A 26 -5.82 -7.82 -22.08
N LEU A 27 -6.28 -6.78 -22.79
CA LEU A 27 -7.30 -6.90 -23.83
C LEU A 27 -6.85 -7.87 -24.93
N ASP A 28 -5.62 -7.71 -25.43
CA ASP A 28 -5.03 -8.60 -26.44
C ASP A 28 -4.95 -10.05 -25.96
N SER A 29 -4.73 -10.27 -24.67
CA SER A 29 -4.68 -11.61 -24.08
C SER A 29 -6.07 -12.22 -23.92
N ILE A 30 -7.06 -11.42 -23.52
CA ILE A 30 -8.45 -11.87 -23.40
C ILE A 30 -9.01 -12.26 -24.77
N VAL A 31 -8.79 -11.46 -25.81
CA VAL A 31 -9.31 -11.74 -27.17
C VAL A 31 -8.72 -13.01 -27.77
N LYS A 32 -7.54 -13.44 -27.34
CA LYS A 32 -6.87 -14.67 -27.80
C LYS A 32 -7.25 -15.91 -27.00
N GLN A 33 -8.13 -15.80 -25.99
CA GLN A 33 -8.48 -16.96 -25.18
C GLN A 33 -9.46 -17.92 -25.85
N GLU A 34 -9.43 -19.17 -25.39
CA GLU A 34 -10.35 -20.21 -25.82
C GLU A 34 -11.80 -19.94 -25.38
N VAL A 35 -12.77 -20.47 -26.13
CA VAL A 35 -14.20 -20.23 -25.90
C VAL A 35 -14.64 -20.72 -24.51
N GLY A 36 -14.09 -21.83 -24.02
CA GLY A 36 -14.39 -22.37 -22.69
C GLY A 36 -14.04 -21.43 -21.53
N PHE A 37 -13.10 -20.49 -21.73
CA PHE A 37 -12.80 -19.46 -20.73
C PHE A 37 -13.98 -18.50 -20.52
N PHE A 38 -14.71 -18.18 -21.60
CA PHE A 38 -15.85 -17.27 -21.57
C PHE A 38 -17.15 -17.92 -21.06
N ASP A 39 -17.20 -19.26 -21.03
CA ASP A 39 -18.33 -20.00 -20.43
C ASP A 39 -18.27 -19.93 -18.89
N ASP A 40 -17.07 -19.91 -18.32
CA ASP A 40 -16.84 -19.87 -16.87
C ASP A 40 -16.74 -18.44 -16.29
N THR A 41 -16.33 -17.45 -17.10
CA THR A 41 -16.16 -16.06 -16.66
C THR A 41 -17.15 -15.08 -17.29
N ARG A 42 -17.85 -14.31 -16.45
CA ARG A 42 -18.80 -13.30 -16.92
C ARG A 42 -18.07 -12.13 -17.58
N THR A 43 -18.57 -11.68 -18.74
CA THR A 43 -18.02 -10.51 -19.46
C THR A 43 -17.96 -9.24 -18.61
N GLY A 44 -18.92 -9.06 -17.69
CA GLY A 44 -18.92 -7.95 -16.74
C GLY A 44 -17.77 -7.99 -15.73
N GLU A 45 -17.35 -9.18 -15.32
CA GLU A 45 -16.20 -9.38 -14.43
C GLU A 45 -14.89 -9.02 -15.14
N LEU A 46 -14.71 -9.50 -16.39
CA LEU A 46 -13.54 -9.17 -17.20
C LEU A 46 -13.41 -7.65 -17.43
N THR A 47 -14.53 -6.98 -17.70
CA THR A 47 -14.57 -5.51 -17.87
C THR A 47 -14.22 -4.79 -16.57
N ASN A 48 -14.73 -5.27 -15.43
CA ASN A 48 -14.42 -4.72 -14.13
C ASN A 48 -12.93 -4.87 -13.79
N ARG A 49 -12.34 -6.05 -14.02
CA ARG A 49 -10.91 -6.28 -13.81
C ARG A 49 -10.04 -5.42 -14.74
N LEU A 50 -10.43 -5.32 -16.01
CA LEU A 50 -9.72 -4.47 -16.97
C LEU A 50 -9.75 -2.99 -16.58
N SER A 51 -10.82 -2.50 -15.95
CA SER A 51 -10.94 -1.10 -15.54
C SER A 51 -10.42 -0.85 -14.12
N SER A 52 -11.02 -1.51 -13.13
CA SER A 52 -10.77 -1.32 -11.69
C SER A 52 -9.40 -1.84 -11.26
N ASP A 53 -9.07 -3.11 -11.55
CA ASP A 53 -7.80 -3.70 -11.09
C ASP A 53 -6.61 -2.98 -11.73
N THR A 54 -6.71 -2.62 -13.02
CA THR A 54 -5.65 -1.87 -13.69
C THR A 54 -5.47 -0.47 -13.12
N GLN A 55 -6.53 0.16 -12.62
CA GLN A 55 -6.48 1.48 -11.99
C GLN A 55 -5.98 1.42 -10.54
N VAL A 56 -6.29 0.35 -9.80
CA VAL A 56 -5.67 0.09 -8.50
C VAL A 56 -4.16 -0.16 -8.68
N LEU A 57 -3.79 -0.98 -9.69
CA LEU A 57 -2.40 -1.24 -10.03
C LEU A 57 -1.68 0.04 -10.48
N GLN A 58 -2.34 0.90 -11.26
CA GLN A 58 -1.82 2.21 -11.64
C GLN A 58 -1.42 3.04 -10.43
N ASN A 59 -2.35 3.19 -9.50
CA ASN A 59 -2.18 4.02 -8.33
C ASN A 59 -1.06 3.44 -7.47
N ALA A 60 -1.09 2.13 -7.23
CA ALA A 60 -0.04 1.44 -6.48
C ALA A 60 1.34 1.65 -7.12
N VAL A 61 1.48 1.42 -8.43
CA VAL A 61 2.78 1.52 -9.12
C VAL A 61 3.25 2.96 -9.19
N THR A 62 2.39 3.89 -9.64
CA THR A 62 2.80 5.29 -9.87
C THR A 62 3.09 6.01 -8.56
N VAL A 63 2.21 5.86 -7.58
CA VAL A 63 2.31 6.57 -6.29
C VAL A 63 3.42 5.97 -5.44
N ASN A 64 3.49 4.63 -5.30
CA ASN A 64 4.53 4.01 -4.48
C ASN A 64 5.92 4.18 -5.11
N ILE A 65 6.08 4.01 -6.42
CA ILE A 65 7.40 4.22 -7.05
C ILE A 65 7.83 5.68 -6.94
N SER A 66 6.91 6.64 -7.17
CA SER A 66 7.24 8.06 -7.02
C SER A 66 7.66 8.40 -5.59
N MET A 67 6.96 7.86 -4.59
CA MET A 67 7.32 8.03 -3.18
C MET A 67 8.64 7.34 -2.83
N LEU A 68 8.88 6.12 -3.29
CA LEU A 68 10.12 5.40 -3.04
C LEU A 68 11.33 6.16 -3.61
N VAL A 69 11.25 6.59 -4.87
CA VAL A 69 12.31 7.41 -5.50
C VAL A 69 12.53 8.70 -4.71
N ARG A 70 11.45 9.37 -4.29
CA ARG A 70 11.54 10.57 -3.46
C ARG A 70 12.25 10.29 -2.13
N PHE A 71 11.84 9.26 -1.40
CA PHE A 71 12.42 8.93 -0.11
C PHE A 71 13.89 8.52 -0.24
N LEU A 72 14.25 7.76 -1.27
CA LEU A 72 15.64 7.41 -1.55
C LEU A 72 16.49 8.65 -1.81
N LEU A 73 16.04 9.53 -2.73
CA LEU A 73 16.74 10.79 -3.01
C LEU A 73 16.85 11.69 -1.77
N GLN A 74 15.79 11.73 -0.96
CA GLN A 74 15.77 12.52 0.27
C GLN A 74 16.73 11.96 1.31
N ILE A 75 16.74 10.65 1.53
CA ILE A 75 17.66 9.98 2.45
C ILE A 75 19.09 10.23 2.01
N ILE A 76 19.42 9.92 0.74
CA ILE A 76 20.78 10.11 0.20
C ILE A 76 21.20 11.58 0.29
N GLY A 77 20.34 12.50 -0.16
CA GLY A 77 20.64 13.94 -0.12
C GLY A 77 20.86 14.45 1.31
N SER A 78 20.00 14.06 2.25
CA SER A 78 20.16 14.44 3.66
C SER A 78 21.42 13.86 4.28
N LEU A 79 21.75 12.61 3.96
CA LEU A 79 22.89 11.91 4.52
C LEU A 79 24.20 12.54 4.03
N VAL A 80 24.29 12.86 2.74
CA VAL A 80 25.45 13.57 2.16
C VAL A 80 25.67 14.93 2.82
N VAL A 81 24.60 15.71 3.00
CA VAL A 81 24.70 17.03 3.66
C VAL A 81 25.11 16.89 5.13
N MET A 82 24.57 15.91 5.85
CA MET A 82 24.91 15.67 7.25
C MET A 82 26.38 15.24 7.42
N PHE A 83 26.86 14.32 6.58
CA PHE A 83 28.27 13.94 6.58
C PHE A 83 29.21 15.09 6.20
N TYR A 84 28.78 15.98 5.30
CA TYR A 84 29.57 17.16 4.93
C TYR A 84 29.70 18.18 6.07
N LEU A 85 28.64 18.37 6.86
CA LEU A 85 28.63 19.31 7.98
C LEU A 85 29.42 18.77 9.18
N GLU A 86 29.03 17.59 9.70
CA GLU A 86 29.72 17.00 10.84
C GLU A 86 29.53 15.47 10.88
N VAL A 87 30.63 14.75 10.69
CA VAL A 87 30.62 13.28 10.65
C VAL A 87 30.31 12.65 12.01
N THR A 88 30.82 13.24 13.10
CA THR A 88 30.70 12.67 14.45
C THR A 88 29.25 12.66 14.94
N LEU A 89 28.54 13.80 14.85
CA LEU A 89 27.13 13.90 15.24
C LEU A 89 26.24 13.02 14.35
N THR A 90 26.55 12.91 13.06
CA THR A 90 25.82 12.04 12.12
C THR A 90 25.95 10.56 12.51
N LEU A 91 27.14 10.09 12.89
CA LEU A 91 27.36 8.71 13.34
C LEU A 91 26.58 8.39 14.62
N VAL A 92 26.55 9.33 15.58
CA VAL A 92 25.76 9.16 16.82
C VAL A 92 24.28 9.01 16.47
N LEU A 93 23.73 9.88 15.62
CA LEU A 93 22.33 9.79 15.17
C LEU A 93 22.05 8.48 14.44
N MET A 94 22.98 8.01 13.62
CA MET A 94 22.84 6.75 12.86
C MET A 94 22.72 5.52 13.77
N VAL A 95 23.23 5.57 15.01
CA VAL A 95 23.06 4.51 16.02
C VAL A 95 21.80 4.71 16.87
N VAL A 96 21.49 5.96 17.24
CA VAL A 96 20.33 6.27 18.10
C VAL A 96 19.00 6.00 17.37
N VAL A 97 18.90 6.38 16.09
CA VAL A 97 17.68 6.18 15.30
C VAL A 97 17.24 4.71 15.21
N PRO A 98 18.09 3.73 14.80
CA PRO A 98 17.68 2.33 14.74
C PRO A 98 17.38 1.76 16.13
N LEU A 99 18.04 2.23 17.19
CA LEU A 99 17.73 1.81 18.57
C LEU A 99 16.30 2.21 18.96
N ILE A 100 15.90 3.45 18.66
CA ILE A 100 14.53 3.93 18.88
C ILE A 100 13.52 3.13 18.07
N ILE A 101 13.81 2.86 16.78
CA ILE A 101 12.95 2.05 15.92
C ILE A 101 12.77 0.65 16.49
N LEU A 102 13.83 0.03 17.01
CA LEU A 102 13.78 -1.30 17.61
C LEU A 102 12.89 -1.34 18.85
N ILE A 103 13.05 -0.36 19.76
CA ILE A 103 12.20 -0.23 20.95
C ILE A 103 10.74 0.00 20.55
N ALA A 104 10.49 0.90 19.59
CA ALA A 104 9.16 1.20 19.09
C ALA A 104 8.50 -0.04 18.44
N LYS A 105 9.26 -0.87 17.71
CA LYS A 105 8.74 -2.11 17.11
C LYS A 105 8.35 -3.14 18.18
N LEU A 106 9.19 -3.32 19.21
CA LEU A 106 8.90 -4.23 20.32
C LEU A 106 7.61 -3.79 21.05
N TYR A 107 7.53 -2.50 21.40
CA TYR A 107 6.36 -1.93 22.04
C TYR A 107 5.12 -2.03 21.15
N GLY A 108 5.25 -1.69 19.85
CA GLY A 108 4.18 -1.78 18.87
C GLY A 108 3.63 -3.20 18.71
N SER A 109 4.48 -4.22 18.76
CA SER A 109 4.06 -5.62 18.72
C SER A 109 3.25 -6.01 19.96
N ILE A 110 3.64 -5.54 21.15
CA ILE A 110 2.89 -5.77 22.39
C ILE A 110 1.51 -5.12 22.30
N VAL A 111 1.46 -3.85 21.88
CA VAL A 111 0.20 -3.11 21.72
C VAL A 111 -0.73 -3.79 20.70
N GLN A 112 -0.21 -4.27 19.58
CA GLN A 112 -1.02 -4.99 18.59
C GLN A 112 -1.61 -6.29 19.16
N LYS A 113 -0.85 -7.05 19.95
CA LYS A 113 -1.37 -8.26 20.61
C LYS A 113 -2.51 -7.93 21.57
N LEU A 114 -2.33 -6.88 22.39
CA LEU A 114 -3.33 -6.47 23.36
C LEU A 114 -4.61 -5.98 22.67
N ARG A 115 -4.48 -5.19 21.60
CA ARG A 115 -5.63 -4.76 20.78
C ARG A 115 -6.41 -5.93 20.21
N LYS A 116 -5.71 -6.97 19.74
CA LYS A 116 -6.34 -8.18 19.21
C LYS A 116 -7.14 -8.91 20.30
N GLN A 117 -6.56 -9.10 21.48
CA GLN A 117 -7.25 -9.72 22.62
C GLN A 117 -8.50 -8.94 23.03
N PHE A 118 -8.40 -7.62 23.15
CA PHE A 118 -9.58 -6.78 23.45
C PHE A 118 -10.66 -6.89 22.38
N GLN A 119 -10.29 -6.95 21.10
CA GLN A 119 -11.25 -7.10 20.01
C GLN A 119 -11.91 -8.49 20.01
N ASP A 120 -11.17 -9.54 20.33
CA ASP A 120 -11.67 -10.91 20.45
C ASP A 120 -12.66 -11.04 21.64
N GLU A 121 -12.34 -10.45 22.80
CA GLU A 121 -13.27 -10.41 23.95
C GLU A 121 -14.53 -9.59 23.66
N LEU A 122 -14.39 -8.46 22.99
CA LEU A 122 -15.53 -7.63 22.59
C LEU A 122 -16.45 -8.37 21.62
N ALA A 123 -15.88 -9.13 20.68
CA ALA A 123 -16.65 -9.97 19.77
C ALA A 123 -17.41 -11.08 20.52
N ALA A 124 -16.75 -11.78 21.45
CA ALA A 124 -17.38 -12.82 22.26
C ALA A 124 -18.53 -12.28 23.13
N ALA A 125 -18.35 -11.11 23.74
CA ALA A 125 -19.41 -10.43 24.49
C ALA A 125 -20.57 -10.03 23.57
N GLY A 126 -20.28 -9.54 22.36
CA GLY A 126 -21.28 -9.22 21.34
C GLY A 126 -22.11 -10.44 20.92
N THR A 127 -21.45 -11.57 20.63
CA THR A 127 -22.14 -12.83 20.30
C THR A 127 -23.01 -13.32 21.46
N THR A 128 -22.51 -13.26 22.70
CA THR A 128 -23.28 -13.68 23.89
C THR A 128 -24.53 -12.80 24.10
N ALA A 129 -24.39 -11.49 23.89
CA ALA A 129 -25.52 -10.57 23.96
C ALA A 129 -26.54 -10.83 22.83
N GLU A 130 -26.07 -11.10 21.61
CA GLU A 130 -26.91 -11.43 20.46
C GLU A 130 -27.68 -12.74 20.68
N GLU A 131 -27.02 -13.79 21.20
CA GLU A 131 -27.65 -15.05 21.59
C GLU A 131 -28.73 -14.83 22.67
N SER A 132 -28.43 -14.04 23.69
CA SER A 132 -29.37 -13.73 24.77
C SER A 132 -30.60 -12.98 24.28
N ILE A 133 -30.42 -11.97 23.43
CA ILE A 133 -31.52 -11.20 22.83
C ILE A 133 -32.34 -12.06 21.86
N SER A 134 -31.68 -12.89 21.05
CA SER A 134 -32.32 -13.82 20.12
C SER A 134 -33.18 -14.86 20.85
N ASN A 135 -32.71 -15.38 21.98
CA ASN A 135 -33.46 -16.32 22.81
C ASN A 135 -34.68 -15.71 23.49
N ILE A 136 -34.70 -14.40 23.79
CA ILE A 136 -35.89 -13.72 24.33
C ILE A 136 -36.96 -13.51 23.25
N ARG A 137 -36.56 -13.42 21.98
CA ARG A 137 -37.47 -13.18 20.85
C ARG A 137 -38.17 -14.47 20.35
N LYS A 138 -37.67 -15.65 20.72
CA LYS A 138 -38.32 -16.95 20.46
C LYS A 138 -39.25 -17.33 21.61
#